data_AF-A0A436RT76-F1
#
_entry.id   AF-A0A436RT76-F1
#
_cell.length_a   1.000
_cell.length_b   1.000
_cell.length_c   1.000
_cell.angle_alpha   90.00
_cell.angle_beta   90.00
_cell.angle_gamma   90.00
#
_symmetry.space_group_name_H-M   'P 1'
#
loop_
_entity.id
_entity.type
_entity.pdbx_description
1 polymer ?
#
loop_
_entity_poly.entity_id
_entity_poly.type
_entity_poly.pdbx_seq_one_letter_code
_entity_poly.pdbx_strand_id
1 'polypeptide(L)'
;GEALALMDYMSVPERRRYGIASGTKMCLTTPTALVQDTSEIEGLYQGVIHDPNGRPIAYRLAEKETGIVVKRDHAAHDGEGRQMVAHVFDPVDSNDVRGISRLVTAFREYLQWETLVDVTIQTGILQTVFAQVLTSERPSAEAFEGLEALGESQDGKALRDEFRDYFLAVMDKAAESEISVGTDPKLFWRRARSWN
;
A
#
# COMPACT_ATOMS: atom_id res chain seq x y z
N GLY A 1 0.97 -18.72 2.72
CA GLY A 1 1.34 -18.11 1.43
C GLY A 1 0.79 -18.99 0.34
N GLU A 2 0.58 -18.48 -0.87
CA GLU A 2 -0.14 -19.23 -1.90
C GLU A 2 0.54 -19.13 -3.27
N ALA A 3 0.35 -20.16 -4.07
CA ALA A 3 0.78 -20.28 -5.44
C ALA A 3 -0.34 -20.90 -6.26
N LEU A 4 -0.60 -20.33 -7.43
CA LEU A 4 -1.61 -20.82 -8.35
C LEU A 4 -0.92 -21.23 -9.65
N ALA A 5 -1.31 -22.38 -10.20
CA ALA A 5 -0.85 -22.82 -11.50
C ALA A 5 -2.02 -23.24 -12.37
N LEU A 6 -2.01 -22.78 -13.61
CA LEU A 6 -3.01 -23.10 -14.63
C LEU A 6 -2.40 -24.04 -15.66
N MET A 7 -3.16 -25.06 -16.02
CA MET A 7 -2.85 -25.91 -17.16
C MET A 7 -3.36 -25.22 -18.43
N ASP A 8 -2.44 -24.99 -19.35
CA ASP A 8 -2.73 -24.43 -20.67
C ASP A 8 -2.25 -25.39 -21.76
N TYR A 9 -2.87 -25.32 -22.92
CA TYR A 9 -2.53 -26.13 -24.08
C TYR A 9 -2.21 -25.26 -25.28
N MET A 10 -0.93 -25.24 -25.66
CA MET A 10 -0.50 -24.59 -26.89
C MET A 10 -0.91 -25.43 -28.09
N SER A 11 -1.69 -24.85 -29.00
CA SER A 11 -2.11 -25.47 -30.25
C SER A 11 -0.93 -25.77 -31.19
N VAL A 12 -1.14 -26.63 -32.20
CA VAL A 12 -0.09 -26.97 -33.19
C VAL A 12 0.48 -25.71 -33.88
N PRO A 13 -0.33 -24.72 -34.32
CA PRO A 13 0.19 -23.49 -34.90
C PRO A 13 1.06 -22.69 -33.93
N GLU A 14 0.65 -22.54 -32.68
CA GLU A 14 1.41 -21.80 -31.64
C GLU A 14 2.73 -22.49 -31.33
N ARG A 15 2.69 -23.82 -31.18
CA ARG A 15 3.90 -24.64 -31.00
C ARG A 15 4.91 -24.45 -32.12
N ARG A 16 4.45 -24.43 -33.37
CA ARG A 16 5.33 -24.18 -34.54
C ARG A 16 5.93 -22.78 -34.52
N ARG A 17 5.16 -21.77 -34.12
CA ARG A 17 5.63 -20.39 -33.99
C ARG A 17 6.76 -20.25 -32.97
N TYR A 18 6.68 -20.98 -31.85
CA TYR A 18 7.67 -20.93 -30.78
C TYR A 18 8.75 -22.03 -30.86
N GLY A 19 8.67 -22.95 -31.82
CA GLY A 19 9.61 -24.08 -31.94
C GLY A 19 9.49 -25.13 -30.84
N ILE A 20 8.31 -25.29 -30.23
CA ILE A 20 8.08 -26.17 -29.08
C ILE A 20 7.46 -27.50 -29.54
N ALA A 21 7.95 -28.62 -29.02
CA ALA A 21 7.42 -29.96 -29.34
C ALA A 21 6.16 -30.33 -28.53
N SER A 22 6.13 -30.03 -27.22
CA SER A 22 5.02 -30.38 -26.33
C SER A 22 3.92 -29.31 -26.29
N GLY A 23 2.65 -29.73 -26.14
CA GLY A 23 1.49 -28.80 -26.09
C GLY A 23 1.11 -28.36 -24.70
N THR A 24 1.02 -29.32 -23.78
CA THR A 24 0.65 -29.07 -22.38
C THR A 24 1.72 -28.23 -21.69
N LYS A 25 1.28 -27.18 -21.00
CA LYS A 25 2.12 -26.24 -20.25
C LYS A 25 1.43 -25.96 -18.92
N MET A 26 2.23 -25.86 -17.87
CA MET A 26 1.76 -25.45 -16.56
C MET A 26 2.34 -24.05 -16.30
N CYS A 27 1.45 -23.07 -16.22
CA CYS A 27 1.82 -21.66 -16.07
C CYS A 27 1.53 -21.23 -14.64
N LEU A 28 2.56 -20.74 -13.94
CA LEU A 28 2.38 -20.12 -12.63
C LEU A 28 1.68 -18.78 -12.82
N THR A 29 0.58 -18.61 -12.11
CA THR A 29 -0.20 -17.38 -12.07
C THR A 29 -0.04 -16.73 -10.72
N THR A 30 0.01 -15.41 -10.70
CA THR A 30 0.04 -14.67 -9.43
C THR A 30 -1.26 -14.92 -8.66
N PRO A 31 -1.20 -15.25 -7.36
CA PRO A 31 -2.39 -15.38 -6.54
C PRO A 31 -3.21 -14.08 -6.44
N THR A 32 -2.59 -12.92 -6.70
CA THR A 32 -3.30 -11.64 -6.77
C THR A 32 -4.28 -11.54 -7.94
N ALA A 33 -4.15 -12.40 -8.95
CA ALA A 33 -5.13 -12.50 -10.03
C ALA A 33 -6.44 -13.17 -9.55
N LEU A 34 -6.41 -13.97 -8.47
CA LEU A 34 -7.60 -14.59 -7.91
C LEU A 34 -8.47 -13.51 -7.25
N VAL A 35 -9.70 -13.37 -7.77
CA VAL A 35 -10.61 -12.29 -7.37
C VAL A 35 -11.02 -12.45 -5.90
N GLN A 36 -11.25 -11.36 -5.18
CA GLN A 36 -11.66 -11.39 -3.75
C GLN A 36 -13.18 -11.48 -3.56
N ASP A 37 -13.93 -11.68 -4.64
CA ASP A 37 -15.39 -11.69 -4.61
C ASP A 37 -15.91 -12.93 -3.87
N THR A 38 -17.01 -12.75 -3.15
CA THR A 38 -17.72 -13.81 -2.46
C THR A 38 -19.22 -13.71 -2.79
N SER A 39 -19.82 -14.83 -3.19
CA SER A 39 -21.24 -14.96 -3.52
C SER A 39 -21.71 -16.34 -3.08
N GLU A 40 -22.53 -16.39 -2.04
CA GLU A 40 -23.10 -17.64 -1.51
C GLU A 40 -23.99 -18.36 -2.54
N ILE A 41 -24.70 -17.59 -3.38
CA ILE A 41 -25.59 -18.13 -4.42
C ILE A 41 -24.79 -18.91 -5.47
N GLU A 42 -23.61 -18.42 -5.82
CA GLU A 42 -22.72 -19.08 -6.80
C GLU A 42 -21.78 -20.10 -6.14
N GLY A 43 -21.76 -20.21 -4.80
CA GLY A 43 -20.73 -20.97 -4.08
C GLY A 43 -19.32 -20.38 -4.25
N LEU A 44 -19.21 -19.10 -4.60
CA LEU A 44 -17.96 -18.39 -4.82
C LEU A 44 -17.47 -17.83 -3.48
N TYR A 45 -16.27 -18.22 -3.07
CA TYR A 45 -15.62 -17.70 -1.87
C TYR A 45 -14.20 -17.26 -2.21
N GLN A 46 -13.93 -15.96 -2.10
CA GLN A 46 -12.64 -15.34 -2.41
C GLN A 46 -12.02 -15.82 -3.74
N GLY A 47 -12.85 -15.92 -4.78
CA GLY A 47 -12.41 -16.31 -6.12
C GLY A 47 -12.40 -17.82 -6.38
N VAL A 48 -12.69 -18.66 -5.38
CA VAL A 48 -12.81 -20.12 -5.54
C VAL A 48 -14.28 -20.52 -5.52
N ILE A 49 -14.74 -21.15 -6.59
CA ILE A 49 -16.11 -21.66 -6.73
C ILE A 49 -16.15 -23.09 -6.21
N HIS A 50 -17.07 -23.37 -5.30
CA HIS A 50 -17.23 -24.67 -4.66
C HIS A 50 -18.52 -25.37 -5.09
N ASP A 51 -18.49 -26.71 -5.11
CA ASP A 51 -19.68 -27.52 -5.19
C ASP A 51 -20.47 -27.51 -3.86
N PRO A 52 -21.69 -28.10 -3.81
CA PRO A 52 -22.46 -28.21 -2.58
C PRO A 52 -21.77 -29.01 -1.45
N ASN A 53 -20.73 -29.79 -1.77
CA ASN A 53 -19.94 -30.55 -0.81
C ASN A 53 -18.68 -29.81 -0.35
N GLY A 54 -18.48 -28.54 -0.76
CA GLY A 54 -17.32 -27.73 -0.42
C GLY A 54 -16.05 -28.05 -1.21
N ARG A 55 -16.16 -28.73 -2.36
CA ARG A 55 -15.01 -29.04 -3.24
C ARG A 55 -14.81 -27.94 -4.28
N PRO A 56 -13.58 -27.49 -4.55
CA PRO A 56 -13.33 -26.47 -5.56
C PRO A 56 -13.59 -27.03 -6.97
N ILE A 57 -14.50 -26.40 -7.71
CA ILE A 57 -14.87 -26.76 -9.09
C ILE A 57 -14.32 -25.77 -10.11
N ALA A 58 -14.11 -24.52 -9.74
CA ALA A 58 -13.54 -23.50 -10.62
C ALA A 58 -12.86 -22.37 -9.84
N TYR A 59 -12.01 -21.63 -10.52
CA TYR A 59 -11.26 -20.48 -10.01
C TYR A 59 -11.52 -19.27 -10.89
N ARG A 60 -11.98 -18.16 -10.30
CA ARG A 60 -12.28 -16.90 -11.00
C ARG A 60 -11.08 -15.98 -10.92
N LEU A 61 -10.44 -15.77 -12.06
CA LEU A 61 -9.24 -14.93 -12.20
C LEU A 61 -9.58 -13.61 -12.90
N ALA A 62 -8.99 -12.53 -12.40
CA ALA A 62 -8.93 -11.23 -13.06
C ALA A 62 -7.73 -11.20 -14.01
N GLU A 63 -8.01 -11.46 -15.28
CA GLU A 63 -7.02 -11.46 -16.36
C GLU A 63 -7.04 -10.13 -17.10
N LYS A 64 -5.86 -9.67 -17.53
CA LYS A 64 -5.74 -8.43 -18.30
C LYS A 64 -5.74 -8.76 -19.79
N GLU A 65 -6.88 -8.61 -20.44
CA GLU A 65 -7.04 -8.80 -21.88
C GLU A 65 -7.10 -7.43 -22.58
N THR A 66 -6.15 -7.16 -23.50
CA THR A 66 -6.13 -5.91 -24.30
C THR A 66 -6.24 -4.63 -23.44
N GLY A 67 -5.63 -4.64 -22.25
CA GLY A 67 -5.64 -3.49 -21.33
C GLY A 67 -6.84 -3.43 -20.39
N ILE A 68 -7.87 -4.26 -20.58
CA ILE A 68 -9.06 -4.34 -19.74
C ILE A 68 -8.93 -5.52 -18.78
N VAL A 69 -9.35 -5.35 -17.53
CA VAL A 69 -9.42 -6.44 -16.55
C VAL A 69 -10.74 -7.18 -16.75
N VAL A 70 -10.68 -8.44 -17.13
CA VAL A 70 -11.81 -9.33 -17.36
C VAL A 70 -11.76 -10.45 -16.33
N LYS A 71 -12.92 -10.78 -15.74
CA LYS A 71 -13.05 -11.91 -14.82
C LYS A 71 -13.37 -13.17 -15.62
N ARG A 72 -12.53 -14.19 -15.51
CA ARG A 72 -12.68 -15.46 -16.22
C ARG A 72 -12.61 -16.64 -15.27
N ASP A 73 -13.49 -17.61 -15.52
CA ASP A 73 -13.57 -18.82 -14.71
C ASP A 73 -12.76 -19.94 -15.37
N HIS A 74 -11.90 -20.56 -14.58
CA HIS A 74 -11.09 -21.72 -14.97
C HIS A 74 -11.55 -22.93 -14.18
N ALA A 75 -11.99 -23.98 -14.87
CA ALA A 75 -12.41 -25.21 -14.23
C ALA A 75 -11.22 -25.87 -13.50
N ALA A 76 -11.46 -26.37 -12.28
CA ALA A 76 -10.43 -27.04 -11.48
C ALA A 76 -10.00 -28.37 -12.10
N HIS A 77 -10.94 -29.08 -12.73
CA HIS A 77 -10.74 -30.34 -13.43
C HIS A 77 -11.35 -30.28 -14.84
N ASP A 78 -10.81 -31.04 -15.77
CA ASP A 78 -11.43 -31.23 -17.08
C ASP A 78 -12.55 -32.30 -17.04
N GLY A 79 -13.21 -32.52 -18.19
CA GLY A 79 -14.28 -33.52 -18.31
C GLY A 79 -13.84 -34.98 -18.09
N GLU A 80 -12.54 -35.26 -18.10
CA GLU A 80 -11.95 -36.58 -17.82
C GLU A 80 -11.40 -36.66 -16.37
N GLY A 81 -11.57 -35.60 -15.57
CA GLY A 81 -11.11 -35.51 -14.19
C GLY A 81 -9.63 -35.14 -14.02
N ARG A 82 -8.93 -34.70 -15.07
CA ARG A 82 -7.53 -34.23 -14.97
C ARG A 82 -7.47 -32.86 -14.31
N GLN A 83 -6.49 -32.64 -13.44
CA GLN A 83 -6.28 -31.36 -12.78
C GLN A 83 -5.90 -30.27 -13.79
N MET A 84 -6.72 -29.22 -13.87
CA MET A 84 -6.49 -28.06 -14.72
C MET A 84 -5.97 -26.85 -13.94
N VAL A 85 -6.29 -26.76 -12.64
CA VAL A 85 -5.77 -25.70 -11.77
C VAL A 85 -5.17 -26.32 -10.52
N ALA A 86 -3.89 -26.06 -10.25
CA ALA A 86 -3.27 -26.41 -8.99
C ALA A 86 -3.20 -25.18 -8.10
N HIS A 87 -3.96 -25.18 -7.01
CA HIS A 87 -3.93 -24.15 -5.98
C HIS A 87 -3.20 -24.71 -4.76
N VAL A 88 -2.01 -24.19 -4.49
CA VAL A 88 -1.19 -24.59 -3.35
C VAL A 88 -1.19 -23.44 -2.36
N PHE A 89 -1.74 -23.67 -1.18
CA PHE A 89 -1.78 -22.66 -0.12
C PHE A 89 -1.62 -23.29 1.25
N ASP A 90 -1.37 -22.43 2.24
CA ASP A 90 -1.14 -22.80 3.64
C ASP A 90 -2.36 -22.32 4.46
N PRO A 91 -3.38 -23.18 4.69
CA PRO A 91 -4.57 -22.85 5.48
C PRO A 91 -4.25 -22.78 6.98
N VAL A 92 -4.93 -21.90 7.70
CA VAL A 92 -4.88 -21.83 9.17
C VAL A 92 -6.10 -22.53 9.78
N ASP A 93 -7.26 -22.40 9.13
CA ASP A 93 -8.51 -23.09 9.47
C ASP A 93 -8.98 -23.99 8.32
N SER A 94 -9.84 -24.97 8.61
CA SER A 94 -10.42 -25.87 7.60
C SER A 94 -11.34 -25.15 6.61
N ASN A 95 -11.88 -23.98 6.99
CA ASN A 95 -12.74 -23.17 6.12
C ASN A 95 -11.94 -22.18 5.27
N ASP A 96 -10.62 -22.11 5.45
CA ASP A 96 -9.80 -21.19 4.66
C ASP A 96 -9.73 -21.67 3.22
N VAL A 97 -10.22 -20.82 2.31
CA VAL A 97 -10.18 -21.05 0.86
C VAL A 97 -8.90 -20.52 0.22
N ARG A 98 -8.10 -19.74 0.97
CA ARG A 98 -6.87 -19.08 0.56
C ARG A 98 -5.85 -18.99 1.69
N GLY A 99 -4.57 -18.93 1.32
CA GLY A 99 -3.49 -18.91 2.30
C GLY A 99 -2.96 -17.51 2.57
N ILE A 100 -2.90 -17.10 3.84
CA ILE A 100 -2.23 -15.86 4.22
C ILE A 100 -0.72 -16.05 4.09
N SER A 101 -0.03 -15.14 3.40
CA SER A 101 1.44 -15.19 3.32
C SER A 101 2.07 -14.98 4.69
N ARG A 102 3.01 -15.85 5.09
CA ARG A 102 3.75 -15.74 6.36
C ARG A 102 4.63 -14.49 6.40
N LEU A 103 4.90 -13.86 5.25
CA LEU A 103 5.59 -12.58 5.18
C LEU A 103 4.69 -11.40 5.58
N VAL A 104 3.35 -11.55 5.54
CA VAL A 104 2.43 -10.46 5.86
C VAL A 104 2.60 -9.96 7.30
N THR A 105 2.86 -10.87 8.24
CA THR A 105 3.14 -10.50 9.64
C THR A 105 4.47 -9.74 9.75
N ALA A 106 5.52 -10.18 9.05
CA ALA A 106 6.81 -9.49 9.02
C ALA A 106 6.71 -8.10 8.37
N PHE A 107 5.91 -7.93 7.31
CA PHE A 107 5.70 -6.63 6.68
C PHE A 107 4.98 -5.64 7.60
N ARG A 108 4.03 -6.10 8.43
CA ARG A 108 3.37 -5.22 9.41
C ARG A 108 4.38 -4.67 10.42
N GLU A 109 5.26 -5.52 10.93
CA GLU A 109 6.31 -5.11 11.87
C GLU A 109 7.30 -4.14 11.21
N TYR A 110 7.70 -4.40 9.96
CA TYR A 110 8.55 -3.51 9.19
C TYR A 110 7.93 -2.12 8.99
N LEU A 111 6.65 -2.04 8.58
CA LEU A 111 5.94 -0.76 8.40
C LEU A 111 5.81 0.01 9.72
N GLN A 112 5.59 -0.70 10.82
CA GLN A 112 5.55 -0.09 12.16
C GLN A 112 6.92 0.45 12.57
N TRP A 113 8.00 -0.27 12.24
CA TRP A 113 9.37 0.19 12.50
C TRP A 113 9.73 1.43 11.68
N GLU A 114 9.41 1.46 10.38
CA GLU A 114 9.64 2.62 9.51
C GLU A 114 8.90 3.86 10.04
N THR A 115 7.63 3.70 10.41
CA THR A 115 6.84 4.79 11.02
C THR A 115 7.45 5.27 12.33
N LEU A 116 7.94 4.36 13.17
CA LEU A 116 8.58 4.70 14.44
C LEU A 116 9.89 5.48 14.22
N VAL A 117 10.69 5.08 13.23
CA VAL A 117 11.93 5.78 12.86
C VAL A 117 11.63 7.21 12.43
N ASP A 118 10.63 7.43 11.57
CA ASP A 118 10.22 8.76 11.13
C ASP A 118 9.77 9.64 12.30
N VAL A 119 8.91 9.11 13.19
CA VAL A 119 8.43 9.84 14.38
C VAL A 119 9.59 10.17 15.32
N THR A 120 10.56 9.27 15.47
CA THR A 120 11.75 9.48 16.29
C THR A 120 12.63 10.59 15.74
N ILE A 121 12.88 10.59 14.43
CA ILE A 121 13.63 11.65 13.74
C ILE A 121 12.90 12.99 13.90
N GLN A 122 11.60 13.04 13.65
CA GLN A 122 10.79 14.26 13.80
C GLN A 122 10.85 14.79 15.24
N THR A 123 10.73 13.91 16.24
CA THR A 123 10.80 14.29 17.66
C THR A 123 12.19 14.79 18.04
N GLY A 124 13.26 14.15 17.54
CA GLY A 124 14.64 14.58 17.77
C GLY A 124 14.92 15.96 17.17
N ILE A 125 14.44 16.22 15.95
CA ILE A 125 14.52 17.56 15.32
C ILE A 125 13.75 18.58 16.17
N LEU A 126 12.51 18.27 16.54
CA LEU A 126 11.67 19.16 17.35
C LEU A 126 12.30 19.48 18.71
N GLN A 127 12.84 18.47 19.40
CA GLN A 127 13.56 18.64 20.66
C GLN A 127 14.83 19.46 20.49
N THR A 128 15.59 19.26 19.42
CA THR A 128 16.81 20.04 19.12
C THR A 128 16.48 21.50 18.84
N VAL A 129 15.42 21.76 18.05
CA VAL A 129 14.93 23.11 17.79
C VAL A 129 14.44 23.78 19.07
N PHE A 130 13.62 23.10 19.88
CA PHE A 130 13.14 23.66 21.16
C PHE A 130 14.28 23.87 22.17
N ALA A 131 15.24 22.96 22.24
CA ALA A 131 16.42 23.12 23.07
C ALA A 131 17.20 24.38 22.64
N GLN A 132 17.49 24.52 21.34
CA GLN A 132 18.21 25.67 20.80
C GLN A 132 17.48 27.00 21.04
N VAL A 133 16.15 27.02 20.93
CA VAL A 133 15.31 28.20 21.22
C VAL A 133 15.31 28.54 22.71
N LEU A 134 15.26 27.54 23.60
CA LEU A 134 15.26 27.75 25.05
C LEU A 134 16.62 28.11 25.63
N THR A 135 17.73 27.65 25.02
CA THR A 135 19.09 27.88 25.53
C THR A 135 19.78 29.11 24.96
N SER A 136 19.18 29.81 23.98
CA SER A 136 19.75 31.02 23.38
C SER A 136 19.17 32.29 24.01
N GLU A 137 20.03 33.16 24.53
CA GLU A 137 19.62 34.45 25.14
C GLU A 137 19.13 35.48 24.12
N ARG A 138 19.43 35.30 22.81
CA ARG A 138 18.86 36.08 21.68
C ARG A 138 18.79 35.21 20.41
N PRO A 139 17.68 34.48 20.20
CA PRO A 139 17.63 33.37 19.23
C PRO A 139 17.70 33.77 17.75
N SER A 140 17.49 35.04 17.39
CA SER A 140 17.13 35.43 16.03
C SER A 140 18.25 36.02 15.16
N ALA A 141 19.47 36.21 15.67
CA ALA A 141 20.56 36.79 14.89
C ALA A 141 21.70 35.78 14.67
N GLU A 142 22.25 35.21 15.75
CA GLU A 142 23.34 34.22 15.66
C GLU A 142 22.90 32.88 15.05
N ALA A 143 21.64 32.46 15.24
CA ALA A 143 21.12 31.23 14.64
C ALA A 143 20.99 31.34 13.11
N PHE A 144 20.73 32.54 12.58
CA PHE A 144 20.68 32.80 11.14
C PHE A 144 22.08 32.91 10.52
N GLU A 145 23.06 33.47 11.25
CA GLU A 145 24.48 33.48 10.84
C GLU A 145 25.09 32.06 10.80
N GLY A 146 24.73 31.19 11.76
CA GLY A 146 25.19 29.79 11.76
C GLY A 146 24.65 28.95 10.59
N LEU A 147 23.42 29.23 10.16
CA LEU A 147 22.81 28.62 8.96
C LEU A 147 23.43 29.13 7.66
N GLU A 148 23.99 30.35 7.64
CA GLU A 148 24.76 30.87 6.49
C GLU A 148 26.08 30.13 6.29
N ALA A 149 26.78 29.81 7.37
CA ALA A 149 28.05 29.09 7.33
C ALA A 149 27.92 27.62 6.86
N LEU A 150 26.75 26.98 7.07
CA LEU A 150 26.45 25.62 6.60
C LEU A 150 26.07 25.55 5.11
N GLY A 151 25.80 26.68 4.46
CA GLY A 151 25.27 26.79 3.09
C GLY A 151 26.31 26.92 1.96
N GLU A 152 27.60 26.68 2.20
CA GLU A 152 28.64 26.83 1.17
C GLU A 152 28.68 25.67 0.14
N SER A 153 27.99 24.54 0.41
CA SER A 153 27.83 23.43 -0.54
C SER A 153 26.52 23.55 -1.33
N GLN A 154 26.51 23.11 -2.60
CA GLN A 154 25.35 23.24 -3.50
C GLN A 154 24.06 22.60 -2.96
N ASP A 155 24.15 21.48 -2.23
CA ASP A 155 23.00 20.80 -1.60
C ASP A 155 22.53 21.49 -0.30
N GLY A 156 23.42 22.21 0.40
CA GLY A 156 23.08 22.95 1.61
C GLY A 156 22.21 24.18 1.37
N LYS A 157 22.22 24.72 0.14
CA LYS A 157 21.39 25.88 -0.23
C LYS A 157 19.91 25.55 -0.31
N ALA A 158 19.55 24.42 -0.92
CA ALA A 158 18.16 23.99 -1.02
C ALA A 158 17.55 23.69 0.36
N LEU A 159 18.31 22.99 1.21
CA LEU A 159 17.91 22.69 2.59
C LEU A 159 17.78 23.98 3.44
N ARG A 160 18.67 24.95 3.23
CA ARG A 160 18.59 26.28 3.88
C ARG A 160 17.34 27.03 3.46
N ASP A 161 17.04 27.06 2.16
CA ASP A 161 15.88 27.79 1.64
C ASP A 161 14.57 27.15 2.10
N GLU A 162 14.47 25.81 2.06
CA GLU A 162 13.29 25.08 2.56
C GLU A 162 13.09 25.24 4.07
N PHE A 163 14.18 25.20 4.85
CA PHE A 163 14.12 25.44 6.30
C PHE A 163 13.75 26.89 6.63
N ARG A 164 14.28 27.86 5.88
CA ARG A 164 13.95 29.28 6.04
C ARG A 164 12.49 29.53 5.72
N ASP A 165 11.98 28.96 4.63
CA ASP A 165 10.59 29.13 4.21
C ASP A 165 9.63 28.48 5.22
N TYR A 166 9.99 27.30 5.75
CA TYR A 166 9.24 26.67 6.83
C TYR A 166 9.24 27.51 8.11
N PHE A 167 10.39 28.03 8.51
CA PHE A 167 10.51 28.85 9.73
C PHE A 167 9.74 30.17 9.60
N LEU A 168 9.81 30.83 8.45
CA LEU A 168 9.03 32.04 8.17
C LEU A 168 7.53 31.72 8.15
N ALA A 169 7.09 30.61 7.54
CA ALA A 169 5.69 30.21 7.53
C ALA A 169 5.16 29.90 8.95
N VAL A 170 6.00 29.31 9.82
CA VAL A 170 5.66 29.06 11.23
C VAL A 170 5.58 30.37 12.02
N MET A 171 6.51 31.30 11.78
CA MET A 171 6.51 32.63 12.42
C MET A 171 5.35 33.50 11.95
N ASP A 172 5.02 33.50 10.66
CA ASP A 172 3.86 34.21 10.11
C ASP A 172 2.56 33.62 10.65
N LYS A 173 2.46 32.28 10.72
CA LYS A 173 1.32 31.60 11.36
C LYS A 173 1.23 31.91 12.85
N ALA A 174 2.36 32.02 13.54
CA ALA A 174 2.42 32.40 14.96
C ALA A 174 2.08 33.88 15.18
N ALA A 175 2.43 34.76 14.24
CA ALA A 175 2.08 36.18 14.26
C ALA A 175 0.60 36.41 13.92
N GLU A 176 0.03 35.62 13.01
CA GLU A 176 -1.42 35.59 12.73
C GLU A 176 -2.21 34.98 13.90
N SER A 177 -1.64 34.00 14.60
CA SER A 177 -2.19 33.48 15.84
C SER A 177 -1.70 34.30 17.03
N GLU A 178 -2.25 35.50 17.21
CA GLU A 178 -2.22 36.16 18.52
C GLU A 178 -2.96 35.24 19.51
N ILE A 179 -2.22 34.35 20.18
CA ILE A 179 -2.77 33.42 21.16
C ILE A 179 -3.18 34.25 22.39
N SER A 180 -4.45 34.67 22.42
CA SER A 180 -5.08 35.07 23.67
C SER A 180 -5.22 33.82 24.55
N VAL A 181 -4.39 33.69 25.58
CA VAL A 181 -4.61 32.69 26.63
C VAL A 181 -5.66 33.26 27.58
N GLY A 182 -6.94 33.14 27.17
CA GLY A 182 -8.11 33.36 28.01
C GLY A 182 -8.86 32.04 28.15
N THR A 183 -9.29 31.71 29.37
CA THR A 183 -9.81 30.41 29.85
C THR A 183 -11.15 29.95 29.25
N ASP A 184 -11.42 30.17 27.96
CA ASP A 184 -12.65 29.67 27.33
C ASP A 184 -12.50 29.45 25.81
N PRO A 185 -12.55 28.19 25.30
CA PRO A 185 -12.38 27.91 23.89
C PRO A 185 -13.67 28.24 23.11
N LYS A 186 -13.67 29.36 22.37
CA LYS A 186 -14.76 29.70 21.44
C LYS A 186 -14.61 28.96 20.10
N LEU A 187 -15.44 27.94 19.88
CA LEU A 187 -15.67 27.33 18.57
C LEU A 187 -16.45 28.31 17.66
N PHE A 188 -15.79 28.88 16.65
CA PHE A 188 -16.44 29.72 15.64
C PHE A 188 -17.16 28.86 14.58
N TRP A 189 -18.46 28.63 14.75
CA TRP A 189 -19.36 28.19 13.68
C TRP A 189 -19.75 29.39 12.81
N ARG A 190 -19.17 29.52 11.61
CA ARG A 190 -19.59 30.56 10.66
C ARG A 190 -20.74 30.04 9.78
N ARG A 191 -21.97 30.25 10.27
CA ARG A 191 -23.21 30.09 9.49
C ARG A 191 -23.45 31.38 8.70
N ALA A 192 -23.30 31.36 7.37
CA ALA A 192 -23.75 32.45 6.51
C ALA A 192 -25.06 32.07 5.81
N ARG A 193 -26.16 32.69 6.26
CA ARG A 193 -27.46 32.79 5.58
C ARG A 193 -27.77 34.27 5.39
N SER A 194 -28.12 34.66 4.16
CA SER A 194 -29.05 35.73 3.70
C SER A 194 -28.61 36.10 2.26
N TRP A 195 -29.36 35.93 1.16
CA TRP A 195 -30.68 36.49 0.79
C TRP A 195 -30.87 37.95 1.21
N ASN A 196 -30.43 38.89 0.38
CA ASN A 196 -31.27 39.72 -0.50
C ASN A 196 -30.40 40.45 -1.52
#